data_AF-A0A1Y5IDR1-F1
#
_entry.id   AF-A0A1Y5IDR1-F1
#
_cell.length_a   1.000
_cell.length_b   1.000
_cell.length_c   1.000
_cell.angle_alpha   90.00
_cell.angle_beta   90.00
_cell.angle_gamma   90.00
#
_symmetry.space_group_name_H-M   'P 1'
#
loop_
_entity.id
_entity.type
_entity.pdbx_description
1 polymer ?
#
loop_
_entity_poly.entity_id
_entity_poly.type
_entity_poly.pdbx_seq_one_letter_code
_entity_poly.pdbx_strand_id
1 'polypeptide(L)'
;MRAMETSTAVARARVAVASETRARRGKTIDSRARSTRARAGSDDASTMREMRAAYERTRANPGADAVIEAVRELAEQEFGLSGVAFNEVMGKIDECFDFVPTAYASGVGTSRETRNAAGTNNGSCKTFYFAKMCGLSEKAAVRLFCEHYEDVANAPDGDSHANIRAFMENGYAGLTFEGEALVAKGSGSNDI
;
A
#
# COMPACT_ATOMS: atom_id res chain seq x y z
N MET A 1 -14.02 -30.51 65.00
CA MET A 1 -14.34 -29.39 64.07
C MET A 1 -13.36 -28.26 64.40
N ARG A 2 -12.43 -27.97 63.48
CA ARG A 2 -11.49 -26.81 63.49
C ARG A 2 -12.30 -25.49 63.57
N ALA A 3 -11.87 -24.30 64.01
CA ALA A 3 -10.59 -23.66 64.36
C ALA A 3 -10.89 -22.53 65.39
N MET A 4 -10.13 -22.36 66.47
CA MET A 4 -9.11 -21.32 66.73
C MET A 4 -9.20 -19.97 65.98
N GLU A 5 -9.18 -18.91 66.83
CA GLU A 5 -8.60 -17.56 66.68
C GLU A 5 -9.41 -16.44 66.01
N THR A 6 -9.88 -15.50 66.83
CA THR A 6 -9.93 -14.07 66.49
C THR A 6 -9.35 -13.24 67.64
N SER A 7 -8.22 -12.59 67.39
CA SER A 7 -7.58 -11.67 68.32
C SER A 7 -6.91 -10.52 67.57
N THR A 8 -7.04 -9.32 68.16
CA THR A 8 -6.15 -8.16 68.08
C THR A 8 -6.47 -7.01 67.10
N ALA A 9 -7.10 -5.99 67.70
CA ALA A 9 -6.67 -4.59 67.84
C ALA A 9 -6.48 -3.63 66.64
N VAL A 10 -7.34 -2.60 66.64
CA VAL A 10 -7.06 -1.15 66.77
C VAL A 10 -5.66 -0.63 66.38
N ALA A 11 -5.63 0.27 65.40
CA ALA A 11 -4.75 1.43 65.39
C ALA A 11 -5.41 2.62 64.67
N ARG A 12 -5.64 3.72 65.42
CA ARG A 12 -5.95 5.07 64.89
C ARG A 12 -4.65 5.85 64.80
N ALA A 13 -4.45 6.60 63.72
CA ALA A 13 -3.55 7.75 63.70
C ALA A 13 -4.09 8.84 62.75
N ARG A 14 -4.04 10.09 63.20
CA ARG A 14 -4.56 11.30 62.55
C ARG A 14 -3.47 12.03 61.75
N VAL A 15 -3.89 12.57 60.61
CA VAL A 15 -3.59 13.87 59.94
C VAL A 15 -2.26 14.59 60.22
N ALA A 16 -1.57 14.97 59.14
CA ALA A 16 -0.88 16.26 59.01
C ALA A 16 -0.84 16.71 57.54
N VAL A 17 -1.09 18.01 57.32
CA VAL A 17 -1.04 18.76 56.05
C VAL A 17 0.32 19.45 55.94
N ALA A 18 0.93 19.47 54.76
CA ALA A 18 1.83 20.56 54.34
C ALA A 18 1.98 20.58 52.80
N SER A 19 1.84 21.79 52.27
CA SER A 19 1.97 22.23 50.88
C SER A 19 3.43 22.33 50.42
N GLU A 20 3.71 22.10 49.14
CA GLU A 20 4.82 22.76 48.43
C GLU A 20 4.60 22.80 46.91
N THR A 21 4.70 24.00 46.37
CA THR A 21 4.71 24.35 44.95
C THR A 21 6.09 24.09 44.33
N ARG A 22 6.16 23.41 43.18
CA ARG A 22 7.34 23.52 42.30
C ARG A 22 7.02 23.25 40.84
N ALA A 23 7.23 24.27 40.02
CA ALA A 23 7.23 24.21 38.56
C ALA A 23 8.40 23.35 38.02
N ARG A 24 8.11 22.51 37.01
CA ARG A 24 9.07 22.03 35.99
C ARG A 24 8.30 21.88 34.66
N ARG A 25 8.54 22.75 33.69
CA ARG A 25 9.55 22.66 32.60
C ARG A 25 9.02 21.78 31.46
N GLY A 26 8.80 22.43 30.32
CA GLY A 26 8.05 21.91 29.17
C GLY A 26 8.61 20.62 28.58
N LYS A 27 7.67 19.77 28.15
CA LYS A 27 7.93 18.68 27.21
C LYS A 27 7.57 19.22 25.83
N THR A 28 8.60 19.46 25.03
CA THR A 28 8.49 19.70 23.59
C THR A 28 7.54 18.67 22.99
N ILE A 29 6.44 19.15 22.41
CA ILE A 29 5.57 18.35 21.57
C ILE A 29 6.40 17.97 20.35
N ASP A 30 6.49 16.67 20.14
CA ASP A 30 7.22 15.97 19.11
C ASP A 30 7.04 16.62 17.72
N SER A 31 8.07 17.32 17.25
CA SER A 31 8.10 17.98 15.94
C SER A 31 8.37 17.00 14.78
N ARG A 32 8.63 15.72 15.06
CA ARG A 32 8.94 14.70 14.03
C ARG A 32 7.69 14.19 13.30
N ALA A 33 6.54 14.10 13.97
CA ALA A 33 5.31 13.56 13.37
C ALA A 33 4.66 14.49 12.32
N ARG A 34 4.90 15.81 12.40
CA ARG A 34 4.33 16.78 11.45
C ARG A 34 5.14 16.88 10.15
N SER A 35 6.43 16.57 10.21
CA SER A 35 7.35 16.63 9.07
C SER A 35 7.20 15.45 8.10
N THR A 36 6.93 14.24 8.60
CA THR A 36 6.75 13.04 7.76
C THR A 36 5.46 13.09 6.95
N ARG A 37 4.35 13.58 7.53
CA ARG A 37 3.05 13.67 6.85
C ARG A 37 3.02 14.70 5.72
N ALA A 38 3.69 15.84 5.90
CA ALA A 38 3.81 16.85 4.86
C ALA A 38 4.66 16.37 3.68
N ARG A 39 5.75 15.62 3.97
CA ARG A 39 6.63 15.04 2.95
C ARG A 39 5.96 13.90 2.18
N ALA A 40 5.26 13.00 2.88
CA ALA A 40 4.47 11.94 2.23
C ALA A 40 3.40 12.52 1.28
N GLY A 41 2.77 13.64 1.63
CA GLY A 41 1.80 14.32 0.76
C GLY A 41 2.43 15.02 -0.46
N SER A 42 3.65 15.56 -0.34
CA SER A 42 4.37 16.13 -1.50
C SER A 42 4.90 15.06 -2.44
N ASP A 43 5.36 13.95 -1.88
CA ASP A 43 5.93 12.83 -2.62
C ASP A 43 4.82 12.12 -3.41
N ASP A 44 3.66 11.84 -2.80
CA ASP A 44 2.50 11.26 -3.50
C ASP A 44 1.99 12.16 -4.64
N ALA A 45 1.95 13.49 -4.44
CA ALA A 45 1.59 14.43 -5.50
C ALA A 45 2.62 14.47 -6.65
N SER A 46 3.91 14.22 -6.37
CA SER A 46 4.93 14.09 -7.42
C SER A 46 4.77 12.80 -8.20
N THR A 47 4.63 11.68 -7.50
CA THR A 47 4.39 10.37 -8.09
C THR A 47 3.14 10.38 -8.97
N MET A 48 2.04 11.01 -8.53
CA MET A 48 0.83 11.13 -9.35
C MET A 48 1.03 11.95 -10.63
N ARG A 49 1.90 12.98 -10.60
CA ARG A 49 2.27 13.73 -11.82
C ARG A 49 3.07 12.87 -12.78
N GLU A 50 4.02 12.08 -12.27
CA GLU A 50 4.84 11.14 -13.06
C GLU A 50 3.97 10.06 -13.69
N MET A 51 3.08 9.44 -12.91
CA MET A 51 2.07 8.49 -13.40
C MET A 51 1.23 9.07 -14.53
N ARG A 52 0.66 10.27 -14.35
CA ARG A 52 -0.12 10.92 -15.40
C ARG A 52 0.72 11.14 -16.65
N ALA A 53 1.95 11.65 -16.51
CA ALA A 53 2.82 11.89 -17.66
C ALA A 53 3.20 10.59 -18.39
N ALA A 54 3.46 9.50 -17.67
CA ALA A 54 3.74 8.18 -18.24
C ALA A 54 2.54 7.63 -19.02
N TYR A 55 1.35 7.73 -18.46
CA TYR A 55 0.12 7.29 -19.13
C TYR A 55 -0.18 8.12 -20.39
N GLU A 56 0.01 9.45 -20.36
CA GLU A 56 -0.15 10.28 -21.56
C GLU A 56 0.87 9.93 -22.67
N ARG A 57 2.09 9.54 -22.29
CA ARG A 57 3.09 9.06 -23.25
C ARG A 57 2.65 7.76 -23.94
N THR A 58 1.99 6.85 -23.22
CA THR A 58 1.46 5.63 -23.84
C THR A 58 0.27 5.92 -24.73
N ARG A 59 -0.60 6.86 -24.38
CA ARG A 59 -1.72 7.31 -25.23
C ARG A 59 -1.25 7.88 -26.57
N ALA A 60 -0.05 8.46 -26.62
CA ALA A 60 0.55 8.95 -27.86
C ALA A 60 1.06 7.83 -28.79
N ASN A 61 1.17 6.59 -28.31
CA ASN A 61 1.50 5.41 -29.08
C ASN A 61 0.24 4.52 -29.23
N PRO A 62 -0.44 4.52 -30.39
CA PRO A 62 -1.72 3.80 -30.56
C PRO A 62 -1.67 2.30 -30.24
N GLY A 63 -0.53 1.65 -30.48
CA GLY A 63 -0.36 0.23 -30.15
C GLY A 63 -0.32 0.00 -28.64
N ALA A 64 0.46 0.80 -27.92
CA ALA A 64 0.52 0.73 -26.47
C ALA A 64 -0.80 1.15 -25.81
N ASP A 65 -1.43 2.21 -26.33
CA ASP A 65 -2.73 2.68 -25.86
C ASP A 65 -3.80 1.59 -25.96
N ALA A 66 -3.91 0.92 -27.11
CA ALA A 66 -4.87 -0.16 -27.31
C ALA A 66 -4.66 -1.33 -26.32
N VAL A 67 -3.41 -1.71 -26.05
CA VAL A 67 -3.09 -2.76 -25.09
C VAL A 67 -3.49 -2.34 -23.67
N ILE A 68 -3.13 -1.13 -23.26
CA ILE A 68 -3.40 -0.63 -21.90
C ILE A 68 -4.89 -0.47 -21.67
N GLU A 69 -5.63 0.09 -22.64
CA GLU A 69 -7.08 0.24 -22.55
C GLU A 69 -7.78 -1.12 -22.46
N ALA A 70 -7.34 -2.12 -23.23
CA ALA A 70 -7.88 -3.47 -23.16
C ALA A 70 -7.65 -4.11 -21.78
N VAL A 71 -6.43 -4.02 -21.23
CA VAL A 71 -6.12 -4.55 -19.89
C VAL A 71 -6.97 -3.84 -18.82
N ARG A 72 -7.10 -2.51 -18.92
CA ARG A 72 -7.92 -1.72 -18.00
C ARG A 72 -9.40 -2.08 -18.07
N GLU A 73 -9.96 -2.20 -19.27
CA GLU A 73 -11.36 -2.58 -19.46
C GLU A 73 -11.66 -3.96 -18.90
N LEU A 74 -10.82 -4.95 -19.21
CA LEU A 74 -10.96 -6.32 -18.71
C LEU A 74 -10.85 -6.39 -17.18
N ALA A 75 -9.94 -5.61 -16.57
CA ALA A 75 -9.79 -5.59 -15.11
C ALA A 75 -11.01 -5.00 -14.38
N GLU A 76 -11.73 -4.05 -14.98
CA GLU A 76 -12.95 -3.47 -14.40
C GLU A 76 -14.15 -4.40 -14.49
N GLN A 77 -14.19 -5.28 -15.50
CA GLN A 77 -15.22 -6.29 -15.64
C GLN A 77 -15.04 -7.38 -14.57
N GLU A 78 -16.13 -7.79 -13.93
CA GLU A 78 -16.10 -8.74 -12.82
C GLU A 78 -15.42 -10.08 -13.16
N PHE A 79 -15.58 -10.53 -14.40
CA PHE A 79 -15.00 -11.77 -14.94
C PHE A 79 -14.03 -11.54 -16.09
N GLY A 80 -13.62 -10.29 -16.36
CA GLY A 80 -12.85 -9.96 -17.57
C GLY A 80 -11.45 -10.58 -17.61
N LEU A 81 -10.87 -10.91 -16.45
CA LEU A 81 -9.58 -11.61 -16.34
C LEU A 81 -9.72 -13.05 -15.81
N SER A 82 -10.94 -13.60 -15.79
CA SER A 82 -11.16 -14.98 -15.31
C SER A 82 -10.43 -15.98 -16.21
N GLY A 83 -9.58 -16.82 -15.61
CA GLY A 83 -8.76 -17.81 -16.32
C GLY A 83 -7.57 -17.25 -17.11
N VAL A 84 -7.33 -15.93 -17.07
CA VAL A 84 -6.11 -15.31 -17.59
C VAL A 84 -5.01 -15.51 -16.56
N ALA A 85 -3.82 -15.92 -16.99
CA ALA A 85 -2.69 -16.08 -16.07
C ALA A 85 -2.05 -14.71 -15.72
N PHE A 86 -1.60 -14.54 -14.48
CA PHE A 86 -0.95 -13.32 -14.01
C PHE A 86 0.21 -12.89 -14.91
N ASN A 87 1.02 -13.85 -15.36
CA ASN A 87 2.15 -13.60 -16.24
C ASN A 87 1.74 -13.07 -17.63
N GLU A 88 0.54 -13.37 -18.12
CA GLU A 88 0.03 -12.80 -19.38
C GLU A 88 -0.28 -11.31 -19.22
N VAL A 89 -0.92 -10.93 -18.10
CA VAL A 89 -1.13 -9.52 -17.75
C VAL A 89 0.20 -8.80 -17.62
N MET A 90 1.18 -9.39 -16.94
CA MET A 90 2.52 -8.81 -16.81
C MET A 90 3.19 -8.64 -18.18
N GLY A 91 3.07 -9.63 -19.07
CA GLY A 91 3.59 -9.54 -20.44
C GLY A 91 2.98 -8.37 -21.21
N LYS A 92 1.68 -8.12 -21.09
CA LYS A 92 1.01 -6.98 -21.73
C LYS A 92 1.43 -5.63 -21.17
N ILE A 93 1.66 -5.53 -19.87
CA ILE A 93 2.25 -4.33 -19.27
C ILE A 93 3.68 -4.14 -19.78
N ASP A 94 4.48 -5.21 -19.86
CA ASP A 94 5.87 -5.17 -20.31
C ASP A 94 6.02 -4.86 -21.80
N GLU A 95 5.02 -5.12 -22.64
CA GLU A 95 4.99 -4.64 -24.04
C GLU A 95 4.98 -3.10 -24.11
N CYS A 96 4.40 -2.43 -23.10
CA CYS A 96 4.13 -0.99 -23.13
C CYS A 96 5.07 -0.18 -22.22
N PHE A 97 5.66 -0.80 -21.20
CA PHE A 97 6.45 -0.11 -20.18
C PHE A 97 7.77 -0.82 -19.89
N ASP A 98 8.78 -0.03 -19.54
CA ASP A 98 9.98 -0.51 -18.84
C ASP A 98 9.76 -0.43 -17.33
N PHE A 99 10.04 -1.53 -16.63
CA PHE A 99 9.94 -1.59 -15.18
C PHE A 99 11.20 -1.04 -14.52
N VAL A 100 11.01 -0.10 -13.60
CA VAL A 100 12.06 0.45 -12.76
C VAL A 100 11.82 -0.05 -11.33
N PRO A 101 12.71 -0.88 -10.75
CA PRO A 101 12.55 -1.34 -9.39
C PRO A 101 12.48 -0.16 -8.42
N THR A 102 11.37 -0.05 -7.69
CA THR A 102 11.14 1.03 -6.73
C THR A 102 10.65 0.46 -5.41
N ALA A 103 10.99 1.12 -4.30
CA ALA A 103 10.47 0.75 -3.00
C ALA A 103 9.00 1.19 -2.89
N TYR A 104 8.18 0.34 -2.29
CA TYR A 104 6.76 0.62 -2.13
C TYR A 104 6.20 -0.06 -0.87
N ALA A 105 5.09 0.47 -0.36
CA ALA A 105 4.37 -0.11 0.76
C ALA A 105 2.87 -0.22 0.46
N SER A 106 2.23 -1.23 1.02
CA SER A 106 0.79 -1.49 0.93
C SER A 106 0.21 -1.73 2.32
N GLY A 107 -1.04 -1.33 2.55
CA GLY A 107 -1.66 -1.42 3.89
C GLY A 107 -1.07 -0.44 4.91
N VAL A 108 -0.48 0.68 4.46
CA VAL A 108 0.16 1.63 5.38
C VAL A 108 -0.83 2.11 6.45
N GLY A 109 -0.44 2.00 7.72
CA GLY A 109 -1.27 2.36 8.86
C GLY A 109 -2.26 1.29 9.30
N THR A 110 -2.20 0.07 8.75
CA THR A 110 -3.01 -1.09 9.19
C THR A 110 -2.15 -2.17 9.85
N SER A 111 -2.80 -3.22 10.38
CA SER A 111 -2.11 -4.36 10.97
C SER A 111 -1.44 -5.28 9.94
N ARG A 112 -1.80 -5.15 8.66
CA ARG A 112 -1.23 -5.92 7.54
C ARG A 112 -0.25 -5.10 6.70
N GLU A 113 0.25 -3.98 7.21
CA GLU A 113 1.23 -3.15 6.51
C GLU A 113 2.42 -3.99 6.00
N THR A 114 2.73 -3.82 4.70
CA THR A 114 3.90 -4.41 4.05
C THR A 114 4.81 -3.31 3.56
N ARG A 115 6.12 -3.51 3.71
CA ARG A 115 7.15 -2.62 3.17
C ARG A 115 8.08 -3.44 2.29
N ASN A 116 8.24 -3.00 1.04
CA ASN A 116 8.97 -3.72 0.02
C ASN A 116 10.11 -2.83 -0.44
N ALA A 117 11.35 -3.31 -0.28
CA ALA A 117 12.51 -2.64 -0.84
C ALA A 117 12.49 -2.72 -2.38
N ALA A 118 13.20 -1.82 -3.04
CA ALA A 118 13.37 -1.88 -4.49
C ALA A 118 13.91 -3.27 -4.91
N GLY A 119 13.29 -3.88 -5.93
CA GLY A 119 13.64 -5.21 -6.41
C GLY A 119 12.95 -6.37 -5.68
N THR A 120 12.19 -6.10 -4.62
CA THR A 120 11.38 -7.11 -3.92
C THR A 120 9.93 -7.04 -4.36
N ASN A 121 9.30 -8.22 -4.54
CA ASN A 121 7.89 -8.32 -4.94
C ASN A 121 7.57 -7.47 -6.19
N ASN A 122 8.44 -7.53 -7.21
CA ASN A 122 8.35 -6.71 -8.42
C ASN A 122 7.01 -6.85 -9.14
N GLY A 123 6.42 -8.05 -9.14
CA GLY A 123 5.08 -8.29 -9.70
C GLY A 123 4.04 -7.37 -9.06
N SER A 124 3.90 -7.37 -7.73
CA SER A 124 2.94 -6.49 -7.05
C SER A 124 3.31 -5.00 -7.14
N CYS A 125 4.60 -4.66 -7.12
CA CYS A 125 5.03 -3.28 -7.36
C CYS A 125 4.51 -2.77 -8.72
N LYS A 126 4.77 -3.53 -9.78
CA LYS A 126 4.37 -3.22 -11.15
C LYS A 126 2.85 -3.15 -11.27
N THR A 127 2.13 -4.16 -10.77
CA THR A 127 0.66 -4.22 -10.84
C THR A 127 0.00 -3.04 -10.15
N PHE A 128 0.37 -2.74 -8.91
CA PHE A 128 -0.25 -1.64 -8.18
C PHE A 128 0.11 -0.28 -8.76
N TYR A 129 1.34 -0.10 -9.24
CA TYR A 129 1.74 1.14 -9.90
C TYR A 129 0.93 1.34 -11.19
N PHE A 130 0.81 0.29 -12.02
CA PHE A 130 -0.02 0.29 -13.22
C PHE A 130 -1.48 0.64 -12.91
N ALA A 131 -2.07 -0.03 -11.91
CA ALA A 131 -3.46 0.18 -11.53
C ALA A 131 -3.73 1.62 -11.08
N LYS A 132 -2.87 2.17 -10.21
CA LYS A 132 -2.96 3.56 -9.72
C LYS A 132 -2.77 4.56 -10.88
N MET A 133 -1.81 4.31 -11.76
CA MET A 133 -1.53 5.15 -12.93
C MET A 133 -2.70 5.18 -13.92
N CYS A 134 -3.35 4.04 -14.17
CA CYS A 134 -4.49 3.93 -15.07
C CYS A 134 -5.83 4.32 -14.42
N GLY A 135 -5.83 4.72 -13.15
CA GLY A 135 -7.04 5.12 -12.42
C GLY A 135 -8.03 3.99 -12.21
N LEU A 136 -7.56 2.74 -12.10
CA LEU A 136 -8.42 1.57 -11.86
C LEU A 136 -9.08 1.63 -10.49
N SER A 137 -10.29 1.09 -10.38
CA SER A 137 -10.92 0.83 -9.08
C SER A 137 -10.07 -0.13 -8.23
N GLU A 138 -10.22 -0.09 -6.90
CA GLU A 138 -9.50 -1.01 -6.01
C GLU A 138 -9.83 -2.48 -6.31
N LYS A 139 -11.07 -2.76 -6.72
CA LYS A 139 -11.49 -4.10 -7.17
C LYS A 139 -10.80 -4.51 -8.47
N ALA A 140 -10.67 -3.60 -9.43
CA ALA A 140 -9.93 -3.87 -10.66
C ALA A 140 -8.43 -4.05 -10.40
N ALA A 141 -7.85 -3.26 -9.49
CA ALA A 141 -6.45 -3.38 -9.10
C ALA A 141 -6.11 -4.77 -8.57
N VAL A 142 -6.96 -5.35 -7.71
CA VAL A 142 -6.74 -6.71 -7.21
C VAL A 142 -7.02 -7.78 -8.27
N ARG A 143 -7.94 -7.56 -9.21
CA ARG A 143 -8.19 -8.51 -10.32
C ARG A 143 -7.02 -8.66 -11.27
N LEU A 144 -6.17 -7.65 -11.43
CA LEU A 144 -4.92 -7.77 -12.22
C LEU A 144 -3.96 -8.83 -11.67
N PHE A 145 -4.17 -9.31 -10.44
CA PHE A 145 -3.38 -10.39 -9.86
C PHE A 145 -3.87 -11.79 -10.25
N CYS A 146 -4.96 -11.92 -11.02
CA CYS A 146 -5.44 -13.17 -11.60
C CYS A 146 -5.53 -14.30 -10.54
N GLU A 147 -4.87 -15.44 -10.79
CA GLU A 147 -4.87 -16.60 -9.90
C GLU A 147 -4.43 -16.26 -8.47
N HIS A 148 -3.55 -15.28 -8.27
CA HIS A 148 -3.11 -14.86 -6.93
C HIS A 148 -4.22 -14.14 -6.15
N TYR A 149 -5.11 -13.42 -6.82
CA TYR A 149 -6.29 -12.87 -6.17
C TYR A 149 -7.34 -13.94 -5.88
N GLU A 150 -7.50 -14.92 -6.77
CA GLU A 150 -8.36 -16.08 -6.53
C GLU A 150 -7.90 -16.87 -5.30
N ASP A 151 -6.59 -17.10 -5.14
CA ASP A 151 -6.00 -17.73 -3.95
C ASP A 151 -6.34 -16.96 -2.66
N VAL A 152 -6.27 -15.62 -2.70
CA VAL A 152 -6.62 -14.76 -1.57
C VAL A 152 -8.12 -14.83 -1.25
N ALA A 153 -8.97 -14.77 -2.29
CA ALA A 153 -10.43 -14.81 -2.15
C ALA A 153 -10.91 -16.17 -1.62
N ASN A 154 -10.29 -17.27 -2.04
CA ASN A 154 -10.63 -18.63 -1.61
C ASN A 154 -10.09 -18.97 -0.21
N ALA A 155 -9.08 -18.26 0.28
CA ALA A 155 -8.49 -18.45 1.61
C ALA A 155 -8.48 -17.14 2.40
N PRO A 156 -9.64 -16.67 2.94
CA PRO A 156 -9.75 -15.38 3.63
C PRO A 156 -8.84 -15.27 4.86
N ASP A 157 -8.64 -16.39 5.58
CA ASP A 157 -7.79 -16.49 6.78
C ASP A 157 -6.33 -16.86 6.46
N GLY A 158 -5.98 -17.00 5.19
CA GLY A 158 -4.61 -17.32 4.77
C GLY A 158 -3.63 -16.15 4.92
N ASP A 159 -2.34 -16.45 4.80
CA ASP A 159 -1.22 -15.51 4.90
C ASP A 159 -0.46 -15.29 3.57
N SER A 160 -0.82 -16.04 2.53
CA SER A 160 -0.28 -15.90 1.17
C SER A 160 -0.55 -14.50 0.59
N HIS A 161 0.30 -14.06 -0.34
CA HIS A 161 0.13 -12.79 -1.06
C HIS A 161 -0.08 -11.57 -0.15
N ALA A 162 0.79 -11.40 0.86
CA ALA A 162 0.69 -10.36 1.88
C ALA A 162 0.38 -8.95 1.31
N ASN A 163 0.97 -8.58 0.17
CA ASN A 163 0.74 -7.29 -0.48
C ASN A 163 -0.70 -7.08 -0.98
N ILE A 164 -1.34 -8.13 -1.53
CA ILE A 164 -2.75 -8.09 -1.97
C ILE A 164 -3.65 -7.94 -0.75
N ARG A 165 -3.41 -8.77 0.27
CA ARG A 165 -4.18 -8.73 1.53
C ARG A 165 -4.06 -7.38 2.23
N ALA A 166 -2.86 -6.80 2.27
CA ALA A 166 -2.61 -5.47 2.81
C ALA A 166 -3.39 -4.40 2.04
N PHE A 167 -3.38 -4.47 0.70
CA PHE A 167 -4.10 -3.53 -0.15
C PHE A 167 -5.62 -3.63 0.05
N MET A 168 -6.16 -4.81 0.29
CA MET A 168 -7.60 -4.98 0.53
C MET A 168 -8.11 -4.33 1.83
N GLU A 169 -7.23 -3.94 2.77
CA GLU A 169 -7.68 -3.32 4.03
C GLU A 169 -7.99 -1.83 3.89
N ASN A 170 -7.21 -1.08 3.10
CA ASN A 170 -7.37 0.37 2.95
C ASN A 170 -7.03 0.91 1.56
N GLY A 171 -6.85 0.02 0.58
CA GLY A 171 -6.72 0.32 -0.83
C GLY A 171 -5.63 1.33 -1.14
N TYR A 172 -5.92 2.27 -2.05
CA TYR A 172 -4.94 3.26 -2.48
C TYR A 172 -4.51 4.22 -1.37
N ALA A 173 -5.32 4.40 -0.32
CA ALA A 173 -4.95 5.24 0.82
C ALA A 173 -3.79 4.66 1.64
N GLY A 174 -3.60 3.33 1.60
CA GLY A 174 -2.45 2.65 2.21
C GLY A 174 -1.33 2.30 1.23
N LEU A 175 -1.42 2.71 -0.03
CA LEU A 175 -0.44 2.40 -1.07
C LEU A 175 0.49 3.60 -1.31
N THR A 176 1.79 3.39 -1.13
CA THR A 176 2.82 4.42 -1.33
C THR A 176 3.97 3.89 -2.18
N PHE A 177 4.58 4.77 -2.98
CA PHE A 177 5.75 4.48 -3.80
C PHE A 177 6.82 5.55 -3.55
N GLU A 178 8.09 5.14 -3.55
CA GLU A 178 9.22 6.05 -3.39
C GLU A 178 9.74 6.62 -4.74
N GLY A 179 9.21 6.17 -5.87
CA GLY A 179 9.51 6.71 -7.20
C GLY A 179 8.69 6.08 -8.33
N GLU A 180 9.00 6.46 -9.57
CA GLU A 180 8.38 5.91 -10.79
C GLU A 180 8.77 4.44 -10.99
N ALA A 181 7.77 3.55 -11.09
CA ALA A 181 8.01 2.12 -11.32
C ALA A 181 7.78 1.69 -12.79
N LEU A 182 7.09 2.52 -13.58
CA LEU A 182 6.79 2.24 -14.98
C LEU A 182 7.11 3.46 -15.84
N VAL A 183 7.99 3.27 -16.81
CA VAL A 183 8.34 4.26 -17.82
C VAL A 183 7.78 3.80 -19.16
N ALA A 184 6.99 4.65 -19.82
CA ALA A 184 6.43 4.34 -21.13
C ALA A 184 7.55 4.04 -22.14
N LYS A 185 7.44 2.90 -22.83
CA LYS A 185 8.35 2.59 -23.94
C LYS A 185 8.08 3.57 -25.07
N GLY A 186 9.14 4.22 -25.56
CA GLY A 186 9.06 4.98 -26.80
C GLY A 186 8.59 4.05 -27.91
N SER A 187 7.68 4.51 -28.78
CA SER A 187 7.36 3.79 -30.01
C SER A 187 8.67 3.39 -30.66
N GLY A 188 8.92 2.08 -30.79
CA GLY A 188 10.15 1.58 -31.38
C GLY A 188 10.43 2.36 -32.66
N SER A 189 11.61 2.95 -32.76
CA SER A 189 12.19 3.22 -34.06
C SER A 189 12.04 1.92 -34.83
N ASN A 190 11.30 2.00 -35.92
CA ASN A 190 11.24 0.96 -36.92
C ASN A 190 12.64 0.94 -37.55
N ASP A 191 13.62 0.36 -36.85
CA ASP A 191 14.96 0.15 -37.35
C ASP A 191 14.85 -1.03 -38.33
N ILE A 192 14.77 -0.58 -39.59
CA ILE A 192 14.87 -1.24 -40.89
C ILE A 192 15.62 -2.59 -40.88
#